data_AF-A0A256WM69-F1
#
_entry.id   AF-A0A256WM69-F1
#
_cell.length_a   1.000
_cell.length_b   1.000
_cell.length_c   1.000
_cell.angle_alpha   90.00
_cell.angle_beta   90.00
_cell.angle_gamma   90.00
#
_symmetry.space_group_name_H-M   'P 1'
#
loop_
_entity.id
_entity.type
_entity.pdbx_description
1 polymer ?
#
loop_
_entity_poly.entity_id
_entity_poly.type
_entity_poly.pdbx_seq_one_letter_code
_entity_poly.pdbx_strand_id
1 'polypeptide(L)'
;MKYTAQILLFLILISWSSSYSCTNLIVTKGASADGSTMMVYTNDGEWLYHLHMVPHQTYKDGEVLKFSLPGTDDYLEIPQPKETYKKLGFHMNEHQLAIGETTFTG
;
A
#
# COMPACT_ATOMS: atom_id res chain seq x y z
N MET A 1 18.11 -35.89 29.50
CA MET A 1 16.68 -36.00 29.87
C MET A 1 16.20 -34.99 30.93
N LYS A 2 17.06 -34.43 31.80
CA LYS A 2 16.60 -33.53 32.89
C LYS A 2 15.98 -32.20 32.44
N TYR A 3 16.28 -31.73 31.22
CA TYR A 3 15.79 -30.44 30.70
C TYR A 3 14.86 -30.58 29.49
N THR A 4 14.52 -31.80 29.09
CA THR A 4 13.84 -32.04 27.81
C THR A 4 12.43 -31.45 27.79
N ALA A 5 11.72 -31.50 28.92
CA ALA A 5 10.40 -30.89 29.07
C ALA A 5 10.47 -29.35 29.10
N GLN A 6 11.47 -28.78 29.78
CA GLN A 6 11.69 -27.32 29.80
C GLN A 6 12.07 -26.79 28.42
N ILE A 7 12.90 -27.51 27.67
CA ILE A 7 13.27 -27.16 26.28
C ILE A 7 12.04 -27.22 25.37
N LEU A 8 11.22 -28.27 25.50
CA LEU A 8 10.01 -28.41 24.69
C LEU A 8 8.99 -27.30 25.00
N LEU A 9 8.79 -26.97 26.28
CA LEU A 9 7.91 -25.88 26.70
C LEU A 9 8.40 -24.53 26.19
N PHE A 10 9.71 -24.26 26.26
CA PHE A 10 10.31 -23.03 25.74
C PHE A 10 10.11 -22.89 24.21
N LEU A 11 10.28 -23.97 23.45
CA LEU A 11 10.05 -23.98 22.00
C LEU A 11 8.57 -23.72 21.64
N ILE A 12 7.63 -24.30 22.38
CA ILE A 12 6.19 -24.05 22.19
C ILE A 12 5.85 -22.58 22.44
N LEU A 13 6.43 -21.97 23.49
CA LEU A 13 6.19 -20.57 23.81
C LEU A 13 6.75 -19.61 22.76
N ILE A 14 7.89 -19.93 22.13
CA ILE A 14 8.47 -19.11 21.05
C ILE A 14 7.63 -19.21 19.76
N SER A 15 6.96 -20.34 19.52
CA SER A 15 6.15 -20.54 18.30
C SER A 15 4.86 -19.71 18.24
N TRP A 16 4.50 -19.01 19.32
CA TRP A 16 3.26 -18.21 19.40
C TRP A 16 3.47 -16.71 19.13
N SER A 17 4.60 -16.30 18.55
CA SER A 17 4.78 -14.90 18.16
C SER A 17 3.95 -14.57 16.91
N SER A 18 2.82 -13.89 17.11
CA SER A 18 2.08 -13.28 16.01
C SER A 18 2.88 -12.09 15.47
N SER A 19 3.19 -12.11 14.16
CA SER A 19 3.76 -10.97 13.46
C SER A 19 2.62 -10.16 12.82
N TYR A 20 2.56 -8.86 13.12
CA TYR A 20 1.68 -7.91 12.44
C TYR A 20 2.46 -7.34 11.26
N SER A 21 2.37 -8.03 10.13
CA SER A 21 3.04 -7.65 8.89
C SER A 21 2.01 -7.37 7.81
N CYS A 22 2.25 -6.31 7.03
CA CYS A 22 1.50 -6.03 5.82
C CYS A 22 1.46 -7.27 4.93
N THR A 23 0.26 -7.72 4.56
CA THR A 23 0.07 -8.85 3.65
C THR A 23 -0.55 -8.34 2.36
N ASN A 24 0.05 -8.70 1.22
CA ASN A 24 -0.41 -8.35 -0.11
C ASN A 24 -0.77 -9.62 -0.89
N LEU A 25 -1.94 -9.63 -1.52
CA LEU A 25 -2.43 -10.73 -2.35
C LEU A 25 -2.76 -10.19 -3.74
N ILE A 26 -2.20 -10.84 -4.77
CA ILE A 26 -2.55 -10.59 -6.17
C ILE A 26 -3.25 -11.83 -6.70
N VAL A 27 -4.45 -11.65 -7.22
CA VAL A 27 -5.22 -12.70 -7.90
C VAL A 27 -5.30 -12.35 -9.38
N THR A 28 -4.72 -13.21 -10.20
CA THR A 28 -4.76 -13.06 -11.66
C THR A 28 -6.12 -13.48 -12.21
N LYS A 29 -6.45 -13.02 -13.42
CA LYS A 29 -7.71 -13.34 -14.10
C LYS A 29 -8.02 -14.84 -14.17
N GLY A 30 -7.01 -15.69 -14.32
CA GLY A 30 -7.20 -17.15 -14.39
C GLY A 30 -7.35 -17.83 -13.03
N ALA A 31 -7.01 -17.13 -11.95
CA ALA A 31 -7.04 -17.67 -10.59
C ALA A 31 -8.33 -17.30 -9.82
N SER A 32 -9.10 -16.32 -10.30
CA SER A 32 -10.39 -15.93 -9.72
C SER A 32 -11.55 -16.77 -10.27
N ALA A 33 -12.60 -16.92 -9.47
CA ALA A 33 -13.79 -17.70 -9.85
C ALA A 33 -14.62 -17.04 -10.97
N ASP A 34 -14.51 -15.72 -11.13
CA ASP A 34 -15.31 -14.90 -12.04
C ASP A 34 -14.49 -14.22 -13.15
N GLY A 35 -13.17 -14.44 -13.20
CA GLY A 35 -12.29 -13.80 -14.16
C GLY A 35 -11.91 -12.35 -13.82
N SER A 36 -12.20 -11.88 -12.60
CA SER A 36 -11.69 -10.59 -12.10
C SER A 36 -10.19 -10.64 -11.80
N THR A 37 -9.53 -9.48 -11.85
CA THR A 37 -8.18 -9.30 -11.31
C THR A 37 -8.29 -8.55 -9.99
N MET A 38 -7.65 -9.05 -8.94
CA MET A 38 -7.71 -8.43 -7.61
C MET A 38 -6.31 -8.17 -7.09
N MET A 39 -6.18 -7.04 -6.41
CA MET A 39 -5.05 -6.71 -5.57
C MET A 39 -5.62 -6.27 -4.23
N VAL A 40 -5.30 -7.03 -3.19
CA VAL A 40 -5.85 -6.83 -1.84
C VAL A 40 -4.68 -6.78 -0.88
N TYR A 41 -4.71 -5.82 0.04
CA TYR A 41 -3.64 -5.68 1.01
C TYR A 41 -4.13 -5.09 2.33
N THR A 42 -3.44 -5.46 3.41
CA THR A 42 -3.59 -4.82 4.71
C THR A 42 -2.61 -3.64 4.80
N ASN A 43 -3.12 -2.48 5.18
CA ASN A 43 -2.31 -1.28 5.38
C ASN A 43 -2.48 -0.80 6.81
N ASP A 44 -1.37 -0.75 7.56
CA ASP A 44 -1.38 -0.47 8.99
C ASP A 44 -1.31 1.05 9.30
N GLY A 45 -1.43 1.91 8.28
CA GLY A 45 -1.45 3.37 8.42
C GLY A 45 -2.83 3.95 8.74
N GLU A 46 -2.94 4.67 9.87
CA GLU A 46 -4.20 5.24 10.40
C GLU A 46 -4.90 6.23 9.44
N TRP A 47 -4.16 6.86 8.53
CA TRP A 47 -4.62 8.03 7.75
C TRP A 47 -5.24 7.68 6.39
N LEU A 48 -5.17 6.43 5.95
CA LEU A 48 -5.39 6.06 4.54
C LEU A 48 -6.80 5.55 4.22
N TYR A 49 -7.70 5.47 5.19
CA TYR A 49 -9.03 4.85 5.01
C TYR A 49 -10.10 5.74 4.36
N HIS A 50 -9.81 7.02 4.14
CA HIS A 50 -10.76 7.95 3.54
C HIS A 50 -10.72 7.87 2.01
N LEU A 51 -11.63 7.09 1.45
CA LEU A 51 -11.88 7.06 0.03
C LEU A 51 -12.49 8.39 -0.42
N HIS A 52 -11.77 9.13 -1.25
CA HIS A 52 -12.21 10.39 -1.82
C HIS A 52 -11.97 10.39 -3.33
N MET A 53 -12.90 11.01 -4.06
CA MET A 53 -12.80 11.15 -5.51
C MET A 53 -12.04 12.44 -5.82
N VAL A 54 -10.93 12.31 -6.54
CA VAL A 54 -10.19 13.43 -7.12
C VAL A 54 -10.62 13.56 -8.58
N PRO A 55 -11.16 14.71 -9.01
CA PRO A 55 -11.54 14.91 -10.40
C PRO A 55 -10.32 14.93 -11.32
N HIS A 56 -10.56 14.72 -12.60
CA HIS A 56 -9.58 15.01 -13.66
C HIS A 56 -9.10 16.47 -13.53
N GLN A 57 -7.80 16.69 -13.73
CA GLN A 57 -7.19 18.04 -13.66
C GLN A 57 -6.30 18.28 -14.87
N THR A 58 -6.24 19.53 -15.30
CA THR A 58 -5.31 20.01 -16.33
C THR A 58 -4.38 21.04 -15.72
N TYR A 59 -3.11 21.00 -16.10
CA TYR A 59 -2.07 21.90 -15.58
C TYR A 59 -1.47 22.74 -16.71
N LYS A 60 -0.93 23.91 -16.35
CA LYS A 60 -0.24 24.78 -17.32
C LYS A 60 1.16 24.25 -17.61
N ASP A 61 1.72 24.63 -18.75
CA ASP A 61 3.10 24.30 -19.09
C ASP A 61 4.06 24.90 -18.05
N GLY A 62 4.98 24.07 -17.54
CA GLY A 62 5.93 24.46 -16.50
C GLY A 62 5.36 24.50 -15.07
N GLU A 63 4.12 24.08 -14.86
CA GLU A 63 3.56 23.97 -13.52
C GLU A 63 4.25 22.85 -12.73
N VAL A 64 4.53 23.12 -11.45
CA VAL A 64 5.24 22.20 -10.55
C VAL A 64 4.42 21.92 -9.30
N LEU A 65 4.37 20.64 -8.91
CA LEU A 65 3.89 20.21 -7.61
C LEU A 65 5.03 20.35 -6.59
N LYS A 66 4.82 21.15 -5.56
CA LYS A 66 5.72 21.18 -4.40
C LYS A 66 5.33 20.07 -3.43
N PHE A 67 6.23 19.11 -3.24
CA PHE A 67 6.06 17.98 -2.34
C PHE A 67 6.96 18.16 -1.12
N SER A 68 6.36 18.44 0.05
CA SER A 68 7.10 18.58 1.30
C SER A 68 7.63 17.23 1.77
N LEU A 69 8.89 17.21 2.21
CA LEU A 69 9.49 16.00 2.76
C LEU A 69 9.01 15.78 4.20
N PRO A 70 8.59 14.56 4.58
CA PRO A 70 8.16 14.28 5.94
C PRO A 70 9.26 14.57 6.96
N GLY A 71 8.95 15.38 7.97
CA GLY A 71 9.85 15.66 9.09
C GLY A 71 10.94 16.71 8.83
N THR A 72 10.93 17.40 7.68
CA THR A 72 11.85 18.51 7.39
C THR A 72 11.11 19.72 6.81
N ASP A 73 11.80 20.86 6.72
CA ASP A 73 11.32 22.06 6.03
C ASP A 73 11.63 22.03 4.51
N ASP A 74 12.21 20.93 4.02
CA ASP A 74 12.59 20.77 2.62
C ASP A 74 11.40 20.35 1.76
N TYR A 75 11.53 20.60 0.45
CA TYR A 75 10.54 20.17 -0.54
C TYR A 75 11.20 19.75 -1.86
N LEU A 76 10.52 18.88 -2.58
CA LEU A 76 10.82 18.51 -3.95
C LEU A 76 9.87 19.25 -4.91
N GLU A 77 10.37 19.65 -6.07
CA GLU A 77 9.56 20.17 -7.17
C GLU A 77 9.38 19.08 -8.23
N ILE A 78 8.14 18.67 -8.44
CA ILE A 78 7.79 17.62 -9.40
C ILE A 78 7.03 18.28 -10.55
N PRO A 79 7.58 18.26 -11.79
CA PRO A 79 6.85 18.77 -12.94
C PRO A 79 5.51 18.06 -13.10
N GLN A 80 4.42 18.83 -13.18
CA GLN A 80 3.10 18.26 -13.41
C GLN A 80 2.96 17.84 -14.88
N PRO A 81 2.31 16.70 -15.16
CA PRO A 81 1.88 16.39 -16.52
C PRO A 81 0.82 17.39 -16.96
N LYS A 82 0.57 17.50 -18.27
CA LYS A 82 -0.47 18.40 -18.80
C LYS A 82 -1.87 18.08 -18.27
N GLU A 83 -2.12 16.81 -17.98
CA GLU A 83 -3.40 16.33 -17.45
C GLU A 83 -3.18 15.16 -16.48
N THR A 84 -4.12 14.99 -15.55
CA THR A 84 -4.20 13.83 -14.65
C THR A 84 -5.58 13.20 -14.71
N TYR A 85 -5.63 11.89 -14.57
CA TYR A 85 -6.87 11.13 -14.57
C TYR A 85 -7.69 11.37 -13.30
N LYS A 86 -9.00 11.26 -13.44
CA LYS A 86 -9.90 11.11 -12.28
C LYS A 86 -9.52 9.84 -11.53
N LYS A 87 -9.38 9.97 -10.21
CA LYS A 87 -8.94 8.87 -9.35
C LYS A 87 -9.73 8.78 -8.05
N LEU A 88 -9.80 7.58 -7.51
CA LEU A 88 -10.30 7.28 -6.17
C LEU A 88 -9.10 7.09 -5.24
N GLY A 89 -8.86 8.08 -4.38
CA GLY A 89 -7.67 8.15 -3.55
C GLY A 89 -6.40 8.05 -4.39
N PHE A 90 -5.44 7.27 -3.92
CA PHE A 90 -4.23 6.90 -4.67
C PHE A 90 -4.31 5.50 -5.30
N HIS A 91 -5.45 4.81 -5.16
CA HIS A 91 -5.55 3.38 -5.48
C HIS A 91 -5.99 3.10 -6.91
N MET A 92 -6.99 3.83 -7.43
CA MET A 92 -7.60 3.48 -8.72
C MET A 92 -7.94 4.71 -9.57
N ASN A 93 -7.88 4.57 -10.89
CA ASN A 93 -8.30 5.62 -11.83
C ASN A 93 -9.50 5.21 -12.69
N GLU A 94 -10.02 6.17 -13.46
CA GLU A 94 -11.15 5.99 -14.38
C GLU A 94 -10.90 5.01 -15.55
N HIS A 95 -9.66 4.58 -15.76
CA HIS A 95 -9.27 3.57 -16.75
C HIS A 95 -9.20 2.17 -16.16
N GLN A 96 -9.77 1.95 -14.96
CA GLN A 96 -9.76 0.69 -14.24
C GLN A 96 -8.33 0.19 -13.94
N LEU A 97 -7.34 1.09 -13.88
CA LEU A 97 -6.02 0.78 -13.37
C LEU A 97 -6.03 0.90 -11.85
N ALA A 98 -5.58 -0.15 -11.16
CA ALA A 98 -5.36 -0.15 -9.73
C ALA A 98 -3.85 -0.23 -9.41
N ILE A 99 -3.40 0.51 -8.40
CA ILE A 99 -2.02 0.52 -7.91
C ILE A 99 -2.02 0.32 -6.40
N GLY A 100 -1.08 -0.51 -5.93
CA GLY A 100 -0.85 -0.80 -4.52
C GLY A 100 0.63 -0.62 -4.22
N GLU A 101 0.93 -0.41 -2.95
CA GLU A 101 2.28 -0.21 -2.45
C GLU A 101 2.57 -1.29 -1.40
N THR A 102 3.80 -1.79 -1.38
CA THR A 102 4.22 -2.85 -0.47
C THR A 102 5.57 -2.51 0.14
N THR A 103 5.60 -2.33 1.46
CA THR A 103 6.84 -2.21 2.23
C THR A 103 7.25 -3.58 2.74
N PHE A 104 8.36 -4.13 2.25
CA PHE A 104 8.84 -5.44 2.71
C PHE A 104 9.55 -5.39 4.08
N THR A 105 9.75 -4.21 4.65
CA THR A 105 10.54 -4.01 5.88
C THR A 105 9.76 -3.41 7.05
N GLY A 106 8.56 -2.86 6.81
CA GLY A 106 7.99 -1.84 7.69
C GLY A 106 8.72 -0.51 7.56
#